data_AF-A0A1E9DJA0-F1
#
_entry.id   AF-A0A1E9DJA0-F1
#
_cell.length_a   1.000
_cell.length_b   1.000
_cell.length_c   1.000
_cell.angle_alpha   90.00
_cell.angle_beta   90.00
_cell.angle_gamma   90.00
#
_symmetry.space_group_name_H-M   'P 1'
#
loop_
_entity.id
_entity.type
_entity.pdbx_description
1 polymer ?
#
loop_
_entity_poly.entity_id
_entity_poly.type
_entity_poly.pdbx_seq_one_letter_code
_entity_poly.pdbx_strand_id
1 'polypeptide(L)' 'MIPLKDRFYEKMDFERIEDDEYVDLLKKEYLFCRSKKDLIIDKAEKLYNNQINQNSFVRFSCDFKKLEEASFQF' A
#
# COMPACT_ATOMS: atom_id res chain seq x y z
N MET A 1 5.22 1.93 -0.56
CA MET A 1 3.95 2.32 0.08
C MET A 1 3.99 3.81 0.36
N ILE A 2 2.83 4.46 0.40
CA ILE A 2 2.70 5.91 0.60
C ILE A 2 1.58 6.19 1.61
N PRO A 3 1.68 7.27 2.41
CA PRO A 3 0.58 7.70 3.26
C PRO A 3 -0.53 8.33 2.40
N LEU A 4 -1.78 8.03 2.73
CA LEU A 4 -2.98 8.57 2.08
C LEU A 4 -3.99 8.96 3.17
N LYS A 5 -4.70 10.08 2.96
CA LYS A 5 -5.85 10.46 3.82
C LYS A 5 -7.14 9.95 3.20
N ASP A 6 -8.15 9.72 4.04
CA ASP A 6 -9.42 9.07 3.65
C ASP A 6 -10.16 9.72 2.48
N ARG A 7 -10.00 11.02 2.28
CA ARG A 7 -10.64 11.74 1.18
C ARG A 7 -9.93 11.61 -0.18
N PHE A 8 -8.77 10.95 -0.23
CA PHE A 8 -7.93 10.85 -1.43
C PHE A 8 -7.87 9.44 -2.02
N TYR A 9 -8.68 8.51 -1.52
CA TYR A 9 -8.84 7.20 -2.13
C TYR A 9 -10.31 6.79 -2.13
N GLU A 10 -10.66 5.94 -3.08
CA GLU A 10 -11.97 5.33 -3.18
C GLU A 10 -11.82 3.81 -3.18
N LYS A 11 -12.83 3.11 -2.67
CA LYS A 11 -12.87 1.66 -2.78
C LYS A 11 -13.20 1.28 -4.20
N MET A 12 -12.38 0.42 -4.79
CA MET A 12 -12.67 -0.15 -6.10
C MET A 12 -13.82 -1.15 -5.97
N ASP A 13 -14.88 -0.91 -6.72
CA ASP A 13 -16.03 -1.81 -6.84
C ASP A 13 -15.85 -2.67 -8.10
N PHE A 14 -15.54 -3.96 -7.92
CA PHE A 14 -15.27 -4.88 -9.03
C PHE A 14 -16.50 -5.12 -9.90
N GLU A 15 -17.72 -4.91 -9.37
CA GLU A 15 -18.96 -5.10 -10.13
C GLU A 15 -19.20 -4.00 -11.16
N ARG A 16 -18.47 -2.88 -11.07
CA ARG A 16 -18.57 -1.74 -11.99
C ARG A 16 -17.56 -1.80 -13.14
N ILE A 17 -16.72 -2.84 -13.18
CA ILE A 17 -15.69 -3.01 -14.21
C ILE A 17 -16.26 -3.89 -15.32
N GLU A 18 -16.28 -3.37 -16.55
CA GLU A 18 -16.83 -4.08 -17.72
C GLU A 18 -15.91 -5.20 -18.24
N ASP A 19 -14.61 -5.12 -17.95
CA ASP A 19 -13.62 -6.10 -18.39
C ASP A 19 -13.56 -7.32 -17.45
N ASP A 20 -14.20 -8.40 -17.87
CA ASP A 20 -14.28 -9.65 -17.10
C ASP A 20 -12.91 -10.31 -16.87
N GLU A 21 -11.97 -10.22 -17.82
CA GLU A 21 -10.63 -10.79 -17.69
C GLU A 21 -9.82 -10.02 -16.63
N TYR A 22 -9.95 -8.69 -16.63
CA TYR A 22 -9.34 -7.84 -15.62
C TYR A 22 -9.94 -8.07 -14.23
N VAL A 23 -11.26 -8.25 -14.13
CA VAL A 23 -11.92 -8.59 -12.86
C VAL A 23 -11.46 -9.94 -12.32
N ASP A 24 -11.32 -10.95 -13.17
CA ASP A 24 -10.81 -12.27 -12.75
C ASP A 24 -9.37 -12.17 -12.23
N LEU A 25 -8.51 -11.40 -12.91
CA LEU A 25 -7.15 -11.12 -12.44
C LEU A 25 -7.18 -10.46 -11.04
N LEU A 26 -7.94 -9.39 -10.87
CA LEU A 26 -8.04 -8.66 -9.60
C LEU A 26 -8.58 -9.55 -8.47
N LYS A 27 -9.55 -10.43 -8.75
CA LYS A 27 -10.08 -11.38 -7.76
C LYS A 27 -9.01 -12.37 -7.32
N LYS A 28 -8.20 -12.91 -8.25
CA LYS A 28 -7.09 -13.81 -7.93
C LYS A 28 -6.03 -13.11 -7.08
N GLU A 29 -5.63 -11.90 -7.46
CA GLU A 29 -4.68 -11.08 -6.71
C GLU A 29 -5.20 -10.73 -5.30
N TYR A 30 -6.46 -10.34 -5.19
CA TYR A 30 -7.11 -10.04 -3.91
C TYR A 30 -7.11 -11.25 -2.97
N LEU A 31 -7.50 -12.43 -3.47
CA LEU A 31 -7.51 -13.66 -2.67
C LEU A 31 -6.10 -14.04 -2.21
N PHE A 32 -5.10 -13.91 -3.09
CA PHE A 32 -3.71 -14.15 -2.75
C PHE A 32 -3.23 -13.20 -1.65
N CYS A 33 -3.40 -11.88 -1.84
CA CYS A 33 -3.03 -10.86 -0.85
C CYS A 33 -3.75 -11.08 0.49
N ARG A 34 -5.04 -11.41 0.46
CA ARG A 34 -5.83 -11.72 1.66
C ARG A 34 -5.27 -12.93 2.41
N SER A 35 -4.88 -14.00 1.70
CA SER A 35 -4.24 -15.19 2.32
C SER A 35 -2.88 -14.89 2.96
N LYS A 36 -2.23 -13.80 2.55
CA LYS A 36 -0.90 -13.38 3.03
C LYS A 36 -0.95 -12.07 3.84
N LYS A 37 -2.14 -11.65 4.29
CA LYS A 37 -2.36 -10.34 4.92
C LYS A 37 -1.36 -10.06 6.05
N ASP A 38 -1.21 -10.99 6.98
CA ASP A 38 -0.35 -10.80 8.15
C ASP A 38 1.13 -10.69 7.75
N LEU A 39 1.57 -11.45 6.75
CA LEU A 39 2.92 -11.36 6.21
C LEU A 39 3.17 -10.03 5.50
N ILE A 40 2.18 -9.49 4.79
CA ILE A 40 2.27 -8.19 4.12
C ILE A 40 2.41 -7.08 5.16
N ILE A 41 1.59 -7.12 6.22
CA ILE A 41 1.64 -6.16 7.33
C ILE A 41 3.00 -6.23 8.03
N ASP A 42 3.47 -7.41 8.44
CA ASP A 42 4.76 -7.61 9.12
C ASP A 42 5.93 -7.08 8.27
N LYS A 43 5.94 -7.34 6.96
CA LYS A 43 6.99 -6.81 6.06
C LYS A 43 6.93 -5.29 5.92
N ALA A 44 5.73 -4.72 5.82
CA ALA A 44 5.54 -3.29 5.70
C ALA A 44 6.02 -2.57 6.98
N GLU A 45 5.64 -3.08 8.15
CA GLU A 45 6.06 -2.56 9.45
C GLU A 45 7.57 -2.65 9.65
N LYS A 46 8.19 -3.79 9.34
CA LYS A 46 9.65 -3.94 9.40
C LYS A 46 10.37 -2.97 8.48
N LEU A 47 9.92 -2.84 7.24
CA LEU A 47 10.51 -1.91 6.27
C LEU A 47 10.40 -0.46 6.76
N TYR A 48 9.22 -0.07 7.25
CA TYR A 48 8.96 1.25 7.80
C TYR A 48 9.85 1.56 9.01
N ASN A 49 9.80 0.69 10.02
CA ASN A 49 10.55 0.86 11.26
C ASN A 49 12.06 0.89 11.02
N ASN A 50 12.58 0.07 10.09
CA ASN A 50 13.99 0.11 9.73
C ASN A 50 14.40 1.48 9.19
N GLN A 51 13.62 2.05 8.27
CA GLN A 51 13.93 3.34 7.67
C GLN A 51 13.79 4.51 8.68
N ILE A 52 12.74 4.49 9.50
CA ILE A 52 12.48 5.56 10.47
C ILE A 52 13.48 5.52 11.64
N ASN A 53 13.79 4.34 12.18
CA ASN A 53 14.65 4.23 13.36
C ASN A 53 16.14 4.34 13.05
N GLN A 54 16.59 3.80 11.90
CA GLN A 54 18.00 3.81 11.56
C GLN A 54 18.43 5.12 10.86
N ASN A 55 17.49 6.03 10.61
CA ASN A 55 17.67 7.23 9.79
C ASN A 55 18.41 6.91 8.47
N SER A 56 18.16 5.71 7.94
CA SER A 56 18.85 5.15 6.78
C SER A 56 17.83 4.82 5.71
N PHE A 57 18.12 5.28 4.50
CA PHE A 57 17.23 5.06 3.36
C PHE A 57 17.39 3.63 2.85
N VAL A 58 16.31 2.86 2.86
CA VAL A 58 16.32 1.54 2.23
C VAL A 58 16.22 1.74 0.72
N ARG A 59 17.24 1.26 -0.01
CA ARG A 59 17.28 1.37 -1.47
C ARG A 59 15.98 0.79 -2.08
N PHE A 60 15.42 1.50 -3.06
CA PHE A 60 14.15 1.17 -3.72
C PHE A 60 12.88 1.33 -2.86
N SER A 61 12.97 1.98 -1.70
CA SER A 61 11.80 2.43 -0.95
C SER A 61 11.53 3.91 -1.20
N CYS A 62 10.35 4.40 -0.82
CA CYS A 62 10.08 5.82 -0.77
C CYS A 62 10.67 6.41 0.53
N ASP A 63 10.99 7.71 0.52
CA ASP A 63 11.30 8.44 1.75
C ASP A 63 9.99 8.65 2.54
N PHE A 64 9.71 7.73 3.47
CA PHE A 64 8.44 7.72 4.19
C PHE A 64 8.23 8.99 5.01
N LYS A 65 9.28 9.51 5.65
CA LYS A 65 9.21 10.72 6.47
C LYS A 65 8.79 11.93 5.64
N LYS A 66 9.41 12.15 4.47
CA LYS A 66 9.01 13.24 3.57
C LYS A 66 7.59 13.10 3.05
N LEU A 67 7.16 11.88 2.72
CA LEU A 67 5.80 11.65 2.24
C LEU A 67 4.76 11.89 3.33
N GLU A 68 5.05 11.52 4.58
CA GLU A 68 4.19 11.79 5.72
C GLU A 68 4.08 13.30 6.00
N GLU A 69 5.21 14.00 6.02
CA GLU A 69 5.27 15.46 6.14
C GLU A 69 4.44 16.15 5.04
N ALA A 70 4.58 15.70 3.79
CA ALA A 70 3.79 16.20 2.68
C ALA A 70 2.30 15.87 2.83
N SER A 71 1.95 14.67 3.33
CA SER A 71 0.55 14.27 3.53
C SER A 71 -0.19 15.19 4.49
N PHE A 72 0.49 15.78 5.49
CA PHE A 72 -0.13 16.71 6.45
C PHE A 72 -0.58 18.03 5.81
N GLN A 73 0.00 18.44 4.68
CA GLN A 73 -0.30 19.70 4.01
C GLN A 73 -1.61 19.67 3.21
N PHE A 74 -2.19 18.49 3.00
CA PHE A 74 -3.44 18.30 2.29
C PHE A 74 -4.58 17.98 3.25
#